data_AF-A0A8H4Z5I0-F1
#
_entry.id   AF-A0A8H4Z5I0-F1
#
_cell.length_a   1.000
_cell.length_b   1.000
_cell.length_c   1.000
_cell.angle_alpha   90.00
_cell.angle_beta   90.00
_cell.angle_gamma   90.00
#
_symmetry.space_group_name_H-M   'P 1'
#
loop_
_entity.id
_entity.type
_entity.pdbx_description
1 polymer ?
#
loop_
_entity_poly.entity_id
_entity_poly.type
_entity_poly.pdbx_seq_one_letter_code
_entity_poly.pdbx_strand_id
1 'polypeptide(L)'
;MMNPNDLDGRTVRFINFATGNAMTLDTQEEYPPNGRKVHSWSLINDDNQWWTLEIIAGKGSETPIFVIRSKKAEGKCLDLDHGSSRNGTVITGWQGAKVGEHGLGPDDHQLWHIHTRATWAEKGQIVKIQNHGAWTFVDLYNGGSKNG
;
A
#
# COMPACT_ATOMS: atom_id res chain seq x y z
N MET A 1 -14.78 -13.68 -7.08
CA MET A 1 -13.58 -12.89 -6.72
C MET A 1 -14.07 -11.52 -6.28
N MET A 2 -13.50 -10.89 -5.25
CA MET A 2 -13.95 -9.57 -4.82
C MET A 2 -13.74 -8.53 -5.92
N ASN A 3 -14.71 -7.63 -6.11
CA ASN A 3 -14.56 -6.48 -7.01
C ASN A 3 -13.62 -5.46 -6.35
N PRO A 4 -12.55 -4.98 -7.02
CA PRO A 4 -11.68 -3.95 -6.45
C PRO A 4 -12.43 -2.71 -5.96
N ASN A 5 -13.56 -2.34 -6.58
CA ASN A 5 -14.37 -1.21 -6.13
C ASN A 5 -14.93 -1.38 -4.71
N ASP A 6 -15.10 -2.62 -4.25
CA ASP A 6 -15.58 -2.91 -2.89
C ASP A 6 -14.52 -2.58 -1.82
N LEU A 7 -13.27 -2.32 -2.22
CA LEU A 7 -12.17 -1.96 -1.33
C LEU A 7 -12.15 -0.47 -0.96
N ASP A 8 -12.89 0.38 -1.68
CA ASP A 8 -12.93 1.82 -1.44
C ASP A 8 -13.37 2.14 0.00
N GLY A 9 -12.57 2.95 0.71
CA GLY A 9 -12.77 3.33 2.11
C GLY A 9 -12.46 2.24 3.14
N ARG A 10 -12.03 1.02 2.73
CA ARG A 10 -11.71 -0.04 3.69
C ARG A 10 -10.35 0.17 4.32
N THR A 11 -10.25 -0.07 5.63
CA THR A 11 -8.99 -0.27 6.32
C THR A 11 -8.65 -1.75 6.36
N VAL A 12 -7.49 -2.12 5.80
CA VAL A 12 -7.03 -3.50 5.60
C VAL A 12 -5.62 -3.73 6.14
N ARG A 13 -5.20 -4.99 6.17
CA ARG A 13 -3.80 -5.37 6.26
C ARG A 13 -3.37 -6.08 5.01
N PHE A 14 -2.18 -5.77 4.53
CA PHE A 14 -1.51 -6.59 3.53
C PHE A 14 -0.60 -7.57 4.25
N ILE A 15 -0.94 -8.85 4.14
CA ILE A 15 -0.17 -9.95 4.73
C ILE A 15 0.50 -10.69 3.57
N ASN A 16 1.83 -10.83 3.65
CA ASN A 16 2.56 -11.61 2.67
C ASN A 16 2.09 -13.07 2.71
N PHE A 17 1.71 -13.59 1.55
CA PHE A 17 1.07 -14.90 1.41
C PHE A 17 1.92 -16.05 1.97
N ALA A 18 3.24 -16.00 1.80
CA ALA A 18 4.14 -17.09 2.18
C ALA A 18 4.62 -16.99 3.63
N THR A 19 4.93 -15.78 4.10
CA THR A 19 5.56 -15.59 5.42
C THR A 19 4.55 -15.31 6.53
N GLY A 20 3.36 -14.80 6.22
CA GLY A 20 2.40 -14.33 7.22
C GLY A 20 2.76 -12.98 7.85
N ASN A 21 3.85 -12.35 7.43
CA ASN A 21 4.24 -11.02 7.89
C ASN A 21 3.37 -9.93 7.25
N ALA A 22 3.17 -8.84 7.98
CA ALA A 22 2.43 -7.68 7.51
C ALA A 22 3.35 -6.65 6.85
N MET A 23 2.83 -5.99 5.82
CA MET A 23 3.38 -4.75 5.30
C MET A 23 3.24 -3.65 6.38
N THR A 24 4.39 -3.16 6.86
CA THR A 24 4.46 -2.31 8.05
C THR A 24 5.22 -1.03 7.73
N LEU A 25 4.65 0.13 8.09
CA LEU A 25 5.38 1.39 8.06
C LEU A 25 6.25 1.49 9.33
N ASP A 26 7.55 1.72 9.15
CA ASP A 26 8.54 1.77 10.24
C ASP A 26 8.43 3.05 11.06
N THR A 27 7.37 3.14 11.85
CA THR A 27 7.10 4.27 12.74
C THR A 27 6.12 3.86 13.84
N GLN A 28 6.28 4.53 15.00
CA GLN A 28 5.29 4.56 16.08
C GLN A 28 4.77 5.98 16.35
N GLU A 29 5.17 6.92 15.52
CA GLU A 29 4.77 8.33 15.58
C GLU A 29 3.53 8.55 14.71
N GLU A 30 2.66 9.47 15.13
CA GLU A 30 1.50 9.93 14.35
C GLU A 30 1.93 10.86 13.19
N TYR A 31 2.99 11.64 13.38
CA TYR A 31 3.49 12.61 12.40
C TYR A 31 4.99 12.39 12.07
N PRO A 32 5.38 11.20 11.58
CA PRO A 32 6.78 10.95 11.25
C PRO A 32 7.24 11.79 10.05
N PRO A 33 8.56 12.00 9.89
CA PRO A 33 9.11 12.58 8.66
C PRO A 33 8.80 11.69 7.44
N ASN A 34 8.85 12.29 6.24
CA ASN A 34 8.76 11.54 4.98
C ASN A 34 9.93 10.56 4.82
N GLY A 35 9.70 9.47 4.09
CA GLY A 35 10.75 8.50 3.76
C GLY A 35 10.94 7.38 4.79
N ARG A 36 10.08 7.27 5.81
CA ARG A 36 10.07 6.10 6.70
C ARG A 36 9.83 4.85 5.87
N LYS A 37 10.64 3.81 6.07
CA LYS A 37 10.59 2.59 5.25
C LYS A 37 9.29 1.84 5.47
N VAL A 38 8.78 1.22 4.42
CA VAL A 38 7.80 0.15 4.53
C VAL A 38 8.54 -1.17 4.41
N HIS A 39 8.39 -2.03 5.40
CA HIS A 39 9.10 -3.31 5.48
C HIS A 39 8.17 -4.46 5.88
N SER A 40 8.71 -5.67 5.89
CA SER A 40 8.02 -6.84 6.42
C SER A 40 8.22 -6.92 7.93
N TRP A 41 7.14 -7.08 8.68
CA TRP A 41 7.19 -7.30 10.12
C TRP A 41 6.20 -8.38 10.53
N SER A 42 6.52 -9.11 11.59
CA SER A 42 5.61 -10.07 12.22
C SER A 42 4.24 -9.45 12.48
N LEU A 43 3.16 -10.17 12.20
CA LEU A 43 1.80 -9.67 12.44
C LEU A 43 1.54 -9.54 13.95
N ILE A 44 1.48 -8.30 14.46
CA ILE A 44 1.35 -8.00 15.92
C ILE A 44 0.14 -7.14 16.26
N ASN A 45 -0.79 -7.03 15.32
CA ASN A 45 -2.02 -6.26 15.43
C ASN A 45 -1.86 -4.73 15.65
N ASP A 46 -0.70 -4.14 15.35
CA ASP A 46 -0.42 -2.73 15.59
C ASP A 46 -0.96 -1.80 14.48
N ASP A 47 -1.13 -0.51 14.79
CA ASP A 47 -1.72 0.51 13.92
C ASP A 47 -0.87 0.82 12.68
N ASN A 48 0.46 0.66 12.78
CA ASN A 48 1.39 0.84 11.66
C ASN A 48 1.35 -0.31 10.63
N GLN A 49 0.53 -1.33 10.86
CA GLN A 49 0.28 -2.45 9.94
C GLN A 49 -1.06 -2.33 9.21
N TRP A 50 -1.84 -1.29 9.48
CA TRP A 50 -3.14 -1.04 8.85
C TRP A 50 -3.08 0.06 7.80
N TRP A 51 -3.80 -0.14 6.71
CA TRP A 51 -3.81 0.73 5.55
C TRP A 51 -5.24 1.00 5.09
N THR A 52 -5.61 2.27 4.91
CA THR A 52 -6.89 2.68 4.33
C THR A 52 -6.74 2.82 2.82
N LEU A 53 -7.66 2.21 2.07
CA LEU A 53 -7.66 2.21 0.61
C LEU A 53 -8.68 3.23 0.11
N GLU A 54 -8.24 4.17 -0.72
CA GLU A 54 -9.11 5.22 -1.26
C GLU A 54 -9.01 5.25 -2.78
N ILE A 55 -10.13 5.08 -3.48
CA ILE A 55 -10.17 5.26 -4.93
C ILE A 55 -10.10 6.75 -5.24
N ILE A 56 -9.09 7.15 -6.00
CA ILE A 56 -8.87 8.54 -6.44
C ILE A 56 -9.25 8.75 -7.91
N ALA A 57 -9.31 7.69 -8.70
CA ALA A 57 -9.73 7.73 -10.10
C ALA A 57 -10.28 6.37 -10.56
N GLY A 58 -11.13 6.40 -11.59
CA GLY A 58 -11.67 5.17 -12.19
C GLY A 58 -12.68 4.42 -11.31
N LYS A 59 -13.38 5.10 -10.40
CA LYS A 59 -14.44 4.50 -9.58
C LYS A 59 -15.53 3.89 -10.48
N GLY A 60 -15.89 2.64 -10.20
CA GLY A 60 -16.81 1.84 -11.01
C GLY A 60 -16.15 1.08 -12.17
N SER A 61 -14.87 1.33 -12.48
CA SER A 61 -14.13 0.59 -13.52
C SER A 61 -13.54 -0.72 -13.00
N GLU A 62 -13.09 -1.60 -13.89
CA GLU A 62 -12.40 -2.85 -13.49
C GLU A 62 -11.01 -2.60 -12.88
N THR A 63 -10.40 -1.44 -13.14
CA THR A 63 -9.05 -1.07 -12.71
C THR A 63 -9.07 0.32 -12.04
N PRO A 64 -9.75 0.49 -10.90
CA PRO A 64 -9.71 1.74 -10.16
C PRO A 64 -8.31 1.99 -9.61
N ILE A 65 -7.94 3.27 -9.51
CA ILE A 65 -6.64 3.70 -9.01
C ILE A 65 -6.81 4.10 -7.55
N PHE A 66 -5.95 3.55 -6.69
CA PHE A 66 -5.97 3.77 -5.25
C PHE A 66 -4.81 4.66 -4.79
N VAL A 67 -5.08 5.42 -3.73
CA VAL A 67 -4.07 5.81 -2.73
C VAL A 67 -4.20 4.85 -1.55
N ILE A 68 -3.06 4.41 -1.01
CA ILE A 68 -2.99 3.50 0.14
C ILE A 68 -2.42 4.29 1.32
N ARG A 69 -3.29 4.71 2.25
CA ARG A 69 -2.93 5.57 3.39
C ARG A 69 -2.58 4.77 4.62
N SER A 70 -1.56 5.20 5.34
CA SER A 70 -1.24 4.64 6.64
C SER A 70 -2.34 5.01 7.65
N LYS A 71 -2.76 4.05 8.48
CA LYS A 71 -3.62 4.34 9.65
C LYS A 71 -2.85 5.03 10.78
N LYS A 72 -1.57 4.68 10.99
CA LYS A 72 -0.74 5.19 12.09
C LYS A 72 -0.21 6.60 11.86
N ALA A 73 0.45 6.79 10.73
CA ALA A 73 1.07 8.05 10.34
C ALA A 73 0.10 8.91 9.52
N GLU A 74 -0.46 9.95 10.15
CA GLU A 74 -1.43 10.84 9.53
C GLU A 74 -0.82 11.52 8.29
N GLY A 75 -1.60 11.53 7.21
CA GLY A 75 -1.19 12.13 5.94
C GLY A 75 -0.07 11.37 5.21
N LYS A 76 0.40 10.21 5.70
CA LYS A 76 1.36 9.37 4.97
C LYS A 76 0.68 8.32 4.11
N CYS A 77 1.23 8.10 2.92
CA CYS A 77 0.77 7.11 1.96
C CYS A 77 1.92 6.21 1.51
N LEU A 78 1.56 5.04 0.99
CA LEU A 78 2.49 4.14 0.32
C LEU A 78 3.06 4.82 -0.93
N ASP A 79 4.38 4.96 -0.98
CA ASP A 79 5.09 5.73 -2.00
C ASP A 79 6.26 4.92 -2.55
N LEU A 80 6.29 4.72 -3.87
CA LEU A 80 7.42 4.13 -4.57
C LEU A 80 8.48 5.21 -4.80
N ASP A 81 9.67 5.04 -4.18
CA ASP A 81 10.71 6.06 -4.18
C ASP A 81 11.05 6.55 -5.61
N HIS A 82 10.78 7.83 -5.85
CA HIS A 82 10.96 8.51 -7.14
C HIS A 82 10.30 7.80 -8.34
N GLY A 83 9.28 6.95 -8.13
CA GLY A 83 8.56 6.27 -9.21
C GLY A 83 9.41 5.29 -10.02
N SER A 84 10.56 4.88 -9.50
CA SER A 84 11.53 4.15 -10.30
C SER A 84 11.10 2.71 -10.57
N SER A 85 11.09 2.31 -11.84
CA SER A 85 10.83 0.92 -12.28
C SER A 85 12.00 -0.04 -12.05
N ARG A 86 13.09 0.41 -11.40
CA ARG A 86 14.24 -0.44 -11.07
C ARG A 86 13.86 -1.49 -10.03
N ASN A 87 14.39 -2.70 -10.17
CA ASN A 87 14.24 -3.72 -9.13
C ASN A 87 14.92 -3.26 -7.83
N GLY A 88 14.22 -3.44 -6.71
CA GLY A 88 14.70 -3.02 -5.39
C GLY A 88 14.50 -1.54 -5.07
N THR A 89 13.78 -0.77 -5.91
CA THR A 89 13.29 0.56 -5.51
C THR A 89 12.52 0.44 -4.20
N VAL A 90 12.86 1.29 -3.24
CA VAL A 90 12.30 1.23 -1.89
C VAL A 90 10.87 1.77 -1.89
N ILE A 91 10.03 1.20 -1.05
CA ILE A 91 8.71 1.74 -0.75
C ILE A 91 8.78 2.43 0.62
N THR A 92 8.26 3.65 0.69
CA THR A 92 8.28 4.47 1.90
C THR A 92 6.88 5.00 2.24
N GLY A 93 6.75 5.53 3.46
CA GLY A 93 5.67 6.43 3.83
C GLY A 93 6.04 7.86 3.48
N TRP A 94 5.31 8.46 2.54
CA TRP A 94 5.52 9.84 2.12
C TRP A 94 4.25 10.66 2.29
N GLN A 95 4.40 11.99 2.39
CA GLN A 95 3.27 12.90 2.46
C GLN A 95 2.37 12.69 1.23
N GLY A 96 1.14 12.29 1.47
CA GLY A 96 0.15 12.08 0.43
C GLY A 96 -0.61 13.33 0.10
N ALA A 97 -0.99 13.47 -1.18
CA ALA A 97 -1.99 14.45 -1.57
C ALA A 97 -3.31 14.18 -0.81
N LYS A 98 -3.90 15.22 -0.22
CA LYS A 98 -5.25 15.16 0.33
C LYS A 98 -6.23 15.12 -0.84
N VAL A 99 -7.26 14.28 -0.78
CA VAL A 99 -8.33 14.28 -1.78
C VAL A 99 -9.00 15.66 -1.75
N GLY A 100 -8.84 16.45 -2.82
CA GLY A 100 -9.52 17.74 -3.01
C GLY A 100 -8.69 19.03 -2.87
N GLU A 101 -7.38 18.97 -2.62
CA GLU A 101 -6.53 20.18 -2.67
C GLU A 101 -5.87 20.37 -4.06
N HIS A 102 -5.98 21.58 -4.58
CA HIS A 102 -5.57 22.02 -5.92
C HIS A 102 -4.04 21.92 -6.15
N GLY A 103 -3.63 21.13 -7.13
CA GLY A 103 -2.38 21.37 -7.89
C GLY A 103 -1.20 20.42 -7.64
N LEU A 104 -1.28 19.52 -6.65
CA LEU A 104 -0.40 18.37 -6.50
C LEU A 104 -1.29 17.13 -6.54
N GLY A 105 -1.57 16.62 -7.74
CA GLY A 105 -2.13 15.28 -7.85
C GLY A 105 -1.18 14.30 -7.13
N PRO A 106 -1.65 13.15 -6.63
CA PRO A 106 -0.71 12.11 -6.23
C PRO A 106 0.27 11.89 -7.38
N ASP A 107 1.55 12.17 -7.15
CA ASP A 107 2.62 11.75 -8.06
C ASP A 107 2.41 10.24 -8.29
N ASP A 108 2.64 9.77 -9.50
CA ASP A 108 2.37 8.38 -9.89
C ASP A 108 3.08 7.34 -9.01
N HIS A 109 4.08 7.78 -8.23
CA HIS A 109 4.73 7.09 -7.12
C HIS A 109 3.75 6.57 -6.05
N GLN A 110 2.64 7.28 -5.81
CA GLN A 110 1.65 6.99 -4.77
C GLN A 110 0.35 6.40 -5.31
N LEU A 111 0.30 6.13 -6.62
CA LEU A 111 -0.86 5.58 -7.30
C LEU A 111 -0.71 4.08 -7.48
N TRP A 112 -1.72 3.33 -7.04
CA TRP A 112 -1.65 1.87 -6.98
C TRP A 112 -2.89 1.22 -7.59
N HIS A 113 -2.66 0.15 -8.36
CA HIS A 113 -3.70 -0.79 -8.75
C HIS A 113 -3.68 -1.98 -7.79
N ILE A 114 -4.85 -2.35 -7.24
CA ILE A 114 -5.01 -3.56 -6.43
C ILE A 114 -5.71 -4.61 -7.27
N HIS A 115 -4.95 -5.61 -7.70
CA HIS A 115 -5.45 -6.71 -8.51
C HIS A 115 -5.89 -7.87 -7.61
N THR A 116 -7.18 -8.11 -7.50
CA THR A 116 -7.69 -9.33 -6.85
C THR A 116 -7.37 -10.55 -7.73
N ARG A 117 -6.86 -11.63 -7.11
CA ARG A 117 -6.41 -12.85 -7.82
C ARG A 117 -7.13 -14.11 -7.39
N ALA A 118 -7.51 -14.20 -6.11
CA ALA A 118 -8.26 -15.32 -5.58
C ALA A 118 -8.85 -14.97 -4.21
N THR A 119 -9.84 -15.77 -3.78
CA THR A 119 -10.34 -15.75 -2.40
C THR A 119 -9.73 -16.91 -1.63
N TRP A 120 -9.17 -16.64 -0.46
CA TRP A 120 -8.84 -17.65 0.55
C TRP A 120 -9.87 -17.54 1.68
N ALA A 121 -10.77 -18.52 1.76
CA ALA A 121 -11.93 -18.49 2.66
C ALA A 121 -11.61 -18.07 4.12
N GLU A 122 -10.48 -18.50 4.66
CA GLU A 122 -10.08 -18.23 6.04
C GLU A 122 -9.13 -17.02 6.22
N LYS A 123 -8.53 -16.51 5.13
CA LYS A 123 -7.45 -15.51 5.18
C LYS A 123 -7.73 -14.23 4.40
N GLY A 124 -8.83 -14.19 3.64
CA GLY A 124 -9.27 -13.01 2.89
C GLY A 124 -8.99 -13.09 1.40
N GLN A 125 -8.65 -11.97 0.77
CA GLN A 125 -8.36 -11.90 -0.66
C GLN A 125 -6.86 -11.98 -0.92
N ILE A 126 -6.48 -12.76 -1.94
CA ILE A 126 -5.12 -12.75 -2.48
C ILE A 126 -5.06 -11.65 -3.52
N VAL A 127 -4.13 -10.71 -3.34
CA VAL A 127 -3.97 -9.55 -4.22
C VAL A 127 -2.54 -9.40 -4.72
N LYS A 128 -2.38 -8.71 -5.85
CA LYS A 128 -1.12 -8.09 -6.25
C LYS A 128 -1.30 -6.57 -6.24
N ILE A 129 -0.32 -5.84 -5.72
CA ILE A 129 -0.31 -4.38 -5.68
C ILE A 129 0.69 -3.89 -6.72
N GLN A 130 0.25 -3.07 -7.66
CA GLN A 130 1.06 -2.57 -8.77
C GLN A 130 1.11 -1.05 -8.72
N ASN A 131 2.29 -0.46 -8.86
CA ASN A 131 2.40 0.99 -9.01
C ASN A 131 1.89 1.41 -10.41
N HIS A 132 1.15 2.51 -10.48
CA HIS A 132 0.52 3.02 -11.70
C HIS A 132 1.54 3.53 -12.72
N GLY A 133 2.54 4.31 -12.29
CA GLY A 133 3.53 4.93 -13.19
C GLY A 133 4.62 3.96 -13.62
N ALA A 134 5.18 3.22 -12.66
CA ALA A 134 6.31 2.31 -12.88
C ALA A 134 5.92 0.96 -13.47
N TRP A 135 4.64 0.58 -13.40
CA TRP A 135 4.10 -0.75 -13.80
C TRP A 135 4.76 -1.94 -13.09
N THR A 136 5.51 -1.71 -12.02
CA THR A 136 6.13 -2.71 -11.15
C THR A 136 5.20 -3.11 -10.01
N PHE A 137 5.50 -4.24 -9.36
CA PHE A 137 4.72 -4.75 -8.24
C PHE A 137 5.45 -4.59 -6.92
N VAL A 138 4.69 -4.39 -5.85
CA VAL A 138 5.21 -4.57 -4.50
C VAL A 138 5.72 -6.00 -4.35
N ASP A 139 6.95 -6.13 -3.86
CA ASP A 139 7.64 -7.41 -3.68
C ASP A 139 8.28 -7.48 -2.29
N LEU A 140 8.14 -8.62 -1.63
CA LEU A 140 8.93 -8.92 -0.45
C LEU A 140 10.25 -9.52 -0.90
N TYR A 141 11.30 -8.70 -0.93
CA TYR A 141 12.60 -9.06 -1.49
C TYR A 141 13.11 -10.40 -0.95
N ASN A 142 13.43 -11.32 -1.85
CA ASN A 142 13.86 -12.70 -1.57
C ASN A 142 12.93 -13.53 -0.67
N GLY A 143 11.68 -13.09 -0.44
CA GLY A 143 10.75 -13.74 0.47
C GLY A 143 11.22 -13.73 1.93
N GLY A 144 12.04 -12.76 2.33
CA GLY A 144 12.61 -12.69 3.68
C GLY A 144 11.54 -12.58 4.77
N SER A 145 11.55 -13.51 5.74
CA SER A 145 10.62 -13.52 6.88
C SER A 145 11.13 -12.80 8.12
N LYS A 146 12.38 -12.33 8.10
CA LYS A 146 12.95 -11.55 9.21
C LYS A 146 12.27 -10.19 9.27
N ASN A 147 12.13 -9.67 10.48
CA ASN A 147 11.64 -8.32 10.73
C ASN A 147 12.67 -7.28 10.23
N GLY A 148 12.20 -6.26 9.52
CA GLY A 148 13.00 -5.18 8.94
C GLY A 148 13.14 -5.27 7.43
#